data_AF-A0A950L1D2-F1
#
_entry.id   AF-A0A950L1D2-F1
#
_cell.length_a   1.000
_cell.length_b   1.000
_cell.length_c   1.000
_cell.angle_alpha   90.00
_cell.angle_beta   90.00
_cell.angle_gamma   90.00
#
_symmetry.space_group_name_H-M   'P 1'
#
loop_
_entity.id
_entity.type
_entity.pdbx_description
1 polymer ?
#
loop_
_entity_poly.entity_id
_entity_poly.type
_entity_poly.pdbx_seq_one_letter_code
_entity_poly.pdbx_strand_id
1 'polypeptide(L)'
;MDLISARASVPEQRAILAHYERVAPLIASNFPHAPLVFSYYPHGLGTEPAFSSNHDELPHSVPPVTVTTSSGRHVYPGCAVNTILYYVHIGAVGVHSWTPAPSDPDAVAFARILLKPIAGATQAQLREALLVLRSALQLPALDAIPLFEGSDAALFIPFADAPSYEAVRTWLHKVLATALTEHPELLVARAKPHEQRTAPRVEVTVSSNAPGQHSRLPYSLTGEPGLPMVTPFDWAELETLRNGEFTAANADDRLAQGDLFASLTAKLAGQRFAGVKA
;
A
#
# COMPACT_ATOMS: atom_id res chain seq x y z
N MET A 1 -3.61 26.74 6.53
CA MET A 1 -4.83 25.92 6.40
C MET A 1 -4.93 25.11 7.68
N ASP A 2 -5.80 25.51 8.61
CA ASP A 2 -5.95 24.81 9.88
C ASP A 2 -6.35 23.35 9.60
N LEU A 3 -5.41 22.41 9.78
CA LEU A 3 -5.58 20.96 9.62
C LEU A 3 -6.54 20.35 10.67
N ILE A 4 -7.43 21.17 11.24
CA ILE A 4 -8.15 20.96 12.49
C ILE A 4 -9.59 21.42 12.31
N SER A 5 -10.39 20.82 11.43
CA SER A 5 -11.83 21.16 11.43
C SER A 5 -12.84 20.11 10.94
N ALA A 6 -12.44 18.93 10.50
CA ALA A 6 -13.21 17.72 10.80
C ALA A 6 -12.26 16.54 10.99
N ARG A 7 -12.35 15.91 12.15
CA ARG A 7 -11.41 14.90 12.64
C ARG A 7 -12.17 13.61 12.83
N ALA A 8 -11.46 12.49 12.79
CA ALA A 8 -11.94 11.27 13.45
C ALA A 8 -12.54 11.65 14.81
N SER A 9 -13.72 11.11 15.12
CA SER A 9 -14.34 11.27 16.43
C SER A 9 -13.38 10.83 17.53
N VAL A 10 -13.58 11.30 18.77
CA VAL A 10 -12.69 10.93 19.89
C VAL A 10 -12.53 9.41 20.04
N PRO A 11 -13.59 8.57 19.92
CA PRO A 11 -13.43 7.12 19.90
C PRO A 11 -12.57 6.60 18.74
N GLU A 12 -12.78 7.11 17.52
CA GLU A 12 -12.00 6.71 16.35
C GLU A 12 -10.53 7.10 16.50
N GLN A 13 -10.24 8.32 16.96
CA GLN A 13 -8.87 8.78 17.21
C GLN A 13 -8.17 7.91 18.25
N ARG A 14 -8.88 7.48 19.30
CA ARG A 14 -8.34 6.55 20.30
C ARG A 14 -8.02 5.19 19.68
N ALA A 15 -8.91 4.66 18.85
CA ALA A 15 -8.69 3.39 18.16
C ALA A 15 -7.49 3.45 17.21
N ILE A 16 -7.34 4.56 16.47
CA ILE A 16 -6.19 4.80 15.58
C ILE A 16 -4.89 4.84 16.40
N LEU A 17 -4.84 5.60 17.49
CA LEU A 17 -3.66 5.68 18.36
C LEU A 17 -3.27 4.32 18.92
N ALA A 18 -4.23 3.60 19.52
CA ALA A 18 -3.99 2.27 20.09
C ALA A 18 -3.54 1.25 19.02
N HIS A 19 -4.03 1.36 17.78
CA HIS A 19 -3.55 0.58 16.66
C HIS A 19 -2.08 0.85 16.33
N TYR A 20 -1.71 2.12 16.13
CA TYR A 20 -0.35 2.46 15.73
C TYR A 20 0.69 2.28 16.84
N GLU A 21 0.32 2.37 18.12
CA GLU A 21 1.19 1.95 19.24
C GLU A 21 1.65 0.50 19.10
N ARG A 22 0.81 -0.38 18.56
CA ARG A 22 1.13 -1.80 18.32
C ARG A 22 1.91 -2.01 17.02
N VAL A 23 1.49 -1.39 15.93
CA VAL A 23 2.01 -1.73 14.59
C VAL A 23 3.17 -0.86 14.11
N ALA A 24 3.41 0.32 14.70
CA ALA A 24 4.50 1.20 14.27
C ALA A 24 5.89 0.51 14.30
N PRO A 25 6.24 -0.35 15.30
CA PRO A 25 7.46 -1.14 15.26
C PRO A 25 7.55 -2.09 14.06
N LEU A 26 6.44 -2.74 13.68
CA LEU A 26 6.39 -3.64 12.53
C LEU A 26 6.58 -2.88 11.22
N ILE A 27 5.87 -1.76 11.04
CA ILE A 27 6.02 -0.91 9.86
C ILE A 27 7.46 -0.39 9.75
N ALA A 28 8.03 0.14 10.84
CA ALA A 28 9.39 0.65 10.85
C ALA A 28 10.45 -0.43 10.57
N SER A 29 10.23 -1.66 11.04
CA SER A 29 11.14 -2.78 10.78
C SER A 29 11.09 -3.26 9.33
N ASN A 30 9.91 -3.26 8.70
CA ASN A 30 9.75 -3.72 7.31
C ASN A 30 10.17 -2.67 6.27
N PHE A 31 10.10 -1.38 6.62
CA PHE A 31 10.36 -0.28 5.70
C PHE A 31 11.39 0.72 6.27
N PRO A 32 12.58 0.26 6.70
CA PRO A 32 13.55 1.13 7.35
C PRO A 32 13.95 2.28 6.42
N HIS A 33 13.93 3.50 6.93
CA HIS A 33 14.27 4.73 6.21
C HIS A 33 13.41 5.03 4.96
N ALA A 34 12.28 4.33 4.78
CA ALA A 34 11.37 4.65 3.69
C ALA A 34 10.78 6.06 3.89
N PRO A 35 10.69 6.90 2.85
CA PRO A 35 10.01 8.18 2.92
C PRO A 35 8.50 7.94 3.12
N LEU A 36 7.91 8.63 4.10
CA LEU A 36 6.52 8.48 4.45
C LEU A 36 5.66 9.63 3.92
N VAL A 37 4.45 9.28 3.50
CA VAL A 37 3.34 10.19 3.23
C VAL A 37 2.17 9.73 4.07
N PHE A 38 1.41 10.68 4.62
CA PHE A 38 0.30 10.39 5.51
C PHE A 38 -1.02 10.84 4.86
N SER A 39 -2.07 10.06 5.07
CA SER A 39 -3.44 10.47 4.70
C SER A 39 -4.19 10.98 5.91
N TYR A 40 -4.93 12.07 5.68
CA TYR A 40 -5.78 12.75 6.63
C TYR A 40 -7.18 12.84 6.05
N TYR A 41 -8.18 12.91 6.92
CA TYR A 41 -9.59 12.89 6.53
C TYR A 41 -10.28 14.15 7.07
N PRO A 42 -10.02 15.33 6.47
CA PRO A 42 -10.46 16.63 6.98
C PRO A 42 -11.99 16.82 6.93
N HIS A 43 -12.71 15.91 6.28
CA HIS A 43 -14.17 15.88 6.21
C HIS A 43 -14.78 14.62 6.88
N GLY A 44 -13.99 13.90 7.67
CA GLY A 44 -14.38 12.67 8.36
C GLY A 44 -14.02 11.39 7.61
N LEU A 45 -14.07 10.25 8.31
CA LEU A 45 -13.82 8.95 7.67
C LEU A 45 -14.89 8.67 6.59
N GLY A 46 -14.50 7.94 5.56
CA GLY A 46 -15.31 7.64 4.38
C GLY A 46 -15.31 8.73 3.32
N THR A 47 -14.66 9.87 3.56
CA THR A 47 -14.49 10.94 2.55
C THR A 47 -13.15 10.84 1.82
N GLU A 48 -12.95 11.70 0.83
CA GLU A 48 -11.68 11.82 0.12
C GLU A 48 -10.55 12.23 1.09
N PRO A 49 -9.37 11.55 1.03
CA PRO A 49 -8.23 11.90 1.87
C PRO A 49 -7.47 13.11 1.33
N ALA A 50 -6.89 13.88 2.25
CA ALA A 50 -5.79 14.80 1.96
C ALA A 50 -4.46 14.11 2.26
N PHE A 51 -3.52 14.12 1.32
CA PHE A 51 -2.18 13.57 1.52
C PHE A 51 -1.19 14.67 1.88
N SER A 52 -0.37 14.44 2.90
CA SER A 52 0.71 15.34 3.27
C SER A 52 1.89 14.55 3.82
N SER A 53 3.09 15.06 3.55
CA SER A 53 4.31 14.66 4.25
C SER A 53 4.94 15.80 5.06
N ASN A 54 4.26 16.96 5.13
CA ASN A 54 4.70 18.20 5.79
C ASN A 54 6.18 18.54 5.50
N HIS A 55 6.40 19.21 4.36
CA HIS A 55 7.74 19.43 3.80
C HIS A 55 8.55 20.57 4.44
N ASP A 56 7.92 21.50 5.18
CA ASP A 56 8.57 22.78 5.48
C ASP A 56 9.51 22.70 6.69
N GLU A 57 9.11 22.07 7.80
CA GLU A 57 10.00 21.79 8.94
C GLU A 57 9.57 20.49 9.64
N LEU A 58 10.47 19.49 9.67
CA LEU A 58 10.24 18.26 10.41
C LEU A 58 10.61 18.43 11.89
N PRO A 59 9.83 17.89 12.83
CA PRO A 59 10.22 17.87 14.25
C PRO A 59 11.59 17.22 14.43
N HIS A 60 12.40 17.68 15.39
CA HIS A 60 13.74 17.13 15.65
C HIS A 60 13.77 15.61 15.91
N SER A 61 12.68 15.03 16.42
CA SER A 61 12.56 13.59 16.63
C SER A 61 12.33 12.81 15.33
N VAL A 62 11.84 13.44 14.27
CA VAL A 62 11.52 12.79 13.00
C VAL A 62 12.78 12.77 12.11
N PRO A 63 13.33 11.58 11.76
CA PRO A 63 14.45 11.50 10.84
C PRO A 63 14.04 11.99 9.45
N PRO A 64 14.79 12.90 8.81
CA PRO A 64 14.54 13.32 7.44
C PRO A 64 15.07 12.29 6.42
N VAL A 65 14.36 12.13 5.31
CA VAL A 65 14.80 11.38 4.13
C VAL A 65 14.70 12.29 2.93
N THR A 66 15.81 12.52 2.23
CA THR A 66 15.81 13.36 1.03
C THR A 66 15.66 12.49 -0.21
N VAL A 67 14.67 12.80 -1.04
CA VAL A 67 14.40 12.07 -2.29
C VAL A 67 14.34 13.06 -3.45
N THR A 68 14.94 12.66 -4.57
CA THR A 68 14.82 13.38 -5.84
C THR A 68 13.64 12.81 -6.62
N THR A 69 12.72 13.67 -7.00
CA THR A 69 11.59 13.33 -7.89
C THR A 69 11.70 14.15 -9.17
N SER A 70 10.78 13.94 -10.12
CA SER A 70 10.71 14.77 -11.33
C SER A 70 10.46 16.25 -11.06
N SER A 71 9.91 16.61 -9.89
CA SER A 71 9.67 17.99 -9.49
C SER A 71 10.80 18.60 -8.66
N GLY A 72 11.91 17.86 -8.46
CA GLY A 72 13.09 18.34 -7.75
C GLY A 72 13.42 17.53 -6.51
N ARG A 73 14.25 18.10 -5.64
CA ARG A 73 14.71 17.47 -4.40
C ARG A 73 13.78 17.85 -3.26
N HIS A 74 13.24 16.85 -2.56
CA HIS A 74 12.26 17.02 -1.48
C HIS A 74 12.72 16.32 -0.22
N VAL A 75 12.33 16.87 0.93
CA VAL A 75 12.53 16.23 2.25
C VAL A 75 11.22 15.60 2.69
N TYR A 76 11.28 14.33 3.06
CA TYR A 76 10.18 13.53 3.58
C TYR A 76 10.48 13.07 5.01
N PRO A 77 9.46 12.81 5.84
CA PRO A 77 9.63 12.13 7.10
C PRO A 77 10.03 10.67 6.85
N GLY A 78 11.14 10.24 7.44
CA GLY A 78 11.64 8.87 7.34
C GLY A 78 10.86 7.92 8.24
N CYS A 79 10.68 6.70 7.77
CA CYS A 79 9.98 5.66 8.48
C CYS A 79 10.73 5.27 9.76
N ALA A 80 10.11 5.58 10.89
CA ALA A 80 10.53 5.23 12.23
C ALA A 80 9.30 5.22 13.15
N VAL A 81 9.41 4.51 14.28
CA VAL A 81 8.29 4.39 15.24
C VAL A 81 7.79 5.76 15.70
N ASN A 82 8.71 6.63 16.10
CA ASN A 82 8.39 7.97 16.57
C ASN A 82 7.81 8.87 15.46
N THR A 83 8.24 8.71 14.20
CA THR A 83 7.61 9.39 13.06
C THR A 83 6.15 9.02 12.96
N ILE A 84 5.85 7.71 12.90
CA ILE A 84 4.48 7.22 12.73
C ILE A 84 3.60 7.72 13.87
N LEU A 85 4.04 7.55 15.12
CA LEU A 85 3.27 7.98 16.30
C LEU A 85 3.06 9.50 16.34
N TYR A 86 4.05 10.30 15.95
CA TYR A 86 3.91 11.76 15.88
C TYR A 86 2.80 12.16 14.89
N TYR A 87 2.86 11.65 13.66
CA TYR A 87 1.90 12.03 12.62
C TYR A 87 0.49 11.52 12.94
N VAL A 88 0.37 10.33 13.51
CA VAL A 88 -0.91 9.80 14.01
C VAL A 88 -1.48 10.67 15.13
N HIS A 89 -0.63 11.14 16.06
CA HIS A 89 -1.05 12.04 17.13
C HIS A 89 -1.64 13.35 16.63
N ILE A 90 -1.13 13.89 15.51
CA ILE A 90 -1.67 15.10 14.88
C ILE A 90 -2.78 14.83 13.86
N GLY A 91 -3.27 13.58 13.77
CA GLY A 91 -4.50 13.23 13.05
C GLY A 91 -4.31 12.44 11.76
N ALA A 92 -3.11 11.92 11.47
CA ALA A 92 -2.94 11.00 10.36
C ALA A 92 -3.69 9.68 10.61
N VAL A 93 -4.31 9.14 9.56
CA VAL A 93 -5.03 7.87 9.60
C VAL A 93 -4.24 6.79 8.88
N GLY A 94 -3.79 7.06 7.65
CA GLY A 94 -3.02 6.10 6.85
C GLY A 94 -1.55 6.48 6.73
N VAL A 95 -0.69 5.46 6.64
CA VAL A 95 0.74 5.54 6.40
C VAL A 95 1.05 4.96 5.02
N HIS A 96 1.74 5.75 4.20
CA HIS A 96 2.00 5.44 2.80
C HIS A 96 3.48 5.62 2.49
N SER A 97 3.96 4.87 1.49
CA SER A 97 5.29 5.08 0.91
C SER A 97 5.30 4.61 -0.54
N TRP A 98 6.39 4.90 -1.25
CA TRP A 98 6.75 4.23 -2.50
C TRP A 98 7.82 3.14 -2.34
N THR A 99 8.16 2.83 -1.08
CA THR A 99 8.96 1.66 -0.67
C THR A 99 10.25 1.49 -1.47
N PRO A 100 11.15 2.49 -1.45
CA PRO A 100 12.45 2.38 -2.08
C PRO A 100 13.34 1.33 -1.40
N ALA A 101 14.41 0.93 -2.10
CA ALA A 101 15.42 0.07 -1.51
C ALA A 101 16.10 0.78 -0.33
N PRO A 102 16.26 0.12 0.84
CA PRO A 102 16.92 0.74 2.00
C PRO A 102 18.35 1.22 1.71
N SER A 103 19.04 0.57 0.79
CA SER A 103 20.40 0.92 0.36
C SER A 103 20.45 1.97 -0.75
N ASP A 104 19.33 2.21 -1.45
CA ASP A 104 19.28 3.09 -2.62
C ASP A 104 17.86 3.68 -2.81
N PRO A 105 17.64 4.97 -2.49
CA PRO A 105 16.34 5.62 -2.62
C PRO A 105 15.83 5.74 -4.07
N ASP A 106 16.70 5.56 -5.07
CA ASP A 106 16.38 5.62 -6.49
C ASP A 106 16.06 4.23 -7.09
N ALA A 107 16.05 3.20 -6.24
CA ALA A 107 15.76 1.82 -6.61
C ALA A 107 14.54 1.24 -5.88
N VAL A 108 13.96 0.19 -6.43
CA VAL A 108 12.76 -0.47 -5.92
C VAL A 108 13.12 -1.57 -4.93
N ALA A 109 12.64 -1.51 -3.69
CA ALA A 109 12.56 -2.70 -2.84
C ALA A 109 11.30 -3.52 -3.12
N PHE A 110 10.15 -2.84 -3.21
CA PHE A 110 8.86 -3.47 -3.47
C PHE A 110 8.16 -2.81 -4.66
N ALA A 111 8.00 -3.57 -5.73
CA ALA A 111 7.06 -3.24 -6.79
C ALA A 111 5.63 -3.47 -6.31
N ARG A 112 4.67 -2.71 -6.85
CA ARG A 112 3.28 -2.71 -6.38
C ARG A 112 2.29 -2.72 -7.51
N ILE A 113 1.28 -3.59 -7.41
CA ILE A 113 0.08 -3.54 -8.25
C ILE A 113 -1.09 -3.24 -7.33
N LEU A 114 -1.83 -2.18 -7.62
CA LEU A 114 -2.99 -1.75 -6.83
C LEU A 114 -4.26 -2.19 -7.56
N LEU A 115 -5.21 -2.72 -6.80
CA LEU A 115 -6.47 -3.26 -7.29
C LEU A 115 -7.63 -2.55 -6.59
N LYS A 116 -8.54 -1.97 -7.37
CA LYS A 116 -9.70 -1.25 -6.88
C LYS A 116 -10.97 -1.79 -7.53
N PRO A 117 -11.86 -2.47 -6.79
CA PRO A 117 -13.19 -2.82 -7.29
C PRO A 117 -13.96 -1.56 -7.72
N ILE A 118 -14.62 -1.61 -8.88
CA ILE A 118 -15.46 -0.52 -9.39
C ILE A 118 -16.86 -1.04 -9.73
N ALA A 119 -17.83 -0.11 -9.81
CA ALA A 119 -19.22 -0.41 -10.19
C ALA A 119 -19.85 -1.60 -9.41
N GLY A 120 -19.48 -1.76 -8.13
CA GLY A 120 -20.00 -2.83 -7.28
C GLY A 120 -19.39 -4.21 -7.55
N ALA A 121 -18.19 -4.28 -8.15
CA ALA A 121 -17.48 -5.54 -8.32
C ALA A 121 -17.33 -6.29 -6.98
N THR A 122 -17.60 -7.58 -7.03
CA THR A 122 -17.72 -8.42 -5.84
C THR A 122 -16.37 -8.80 -5.27
N GLN A 123 -16.35 -9.26 -4.02
CA GLN A 123 -15.13 -9.81 -3.42
C GLN A 123 -14.61 -11.04 -4.19
N ALA A 124 -15.50 -11.83 -4.80
CA ALA A 124 -15.10 -12.95 -5.64
C ALA A 124 -14.33 -12.48 -6.88
N GLN A 125 -14.79 -11.41 -7.55
CA GLN A 125 -14.08 -10.79 -8.67
C GLN A 125 -12.73 -10.22 -8.22
N LEU A 126 -12.64 -9.62 -7.04
CA LEU A 126 -11.36 -9.14 -6.50
C LEU A 126 -10.37 -10.28 -6.26
N ARG A 127 -10.83 -11.41 -5.72
CA ARG A 127 -10.00 -12.62 -5.53
C ARG A 127 -9.54 -13.20 -6.87
N GLU A 128 -10.44 -13.29 -7.84
CA GLU A 128 -10.11 -13.73 -9.20
C GLU A 128 -9.04 -12.81 -9.83
N ALA A 129 -9.19 -11.50 -9.71
CA ALA A 129 -8.22 -10.52 -10.21
C ALA A 129 -6.83 -10.70 -9.56
N LEU A 130 -6.78 -10.94 -8.25
CA LEU A 130 -5.52 -11.23 -7.53
C LEU A 130 -4.86 -12.51 -8.08
N LEU A 131 -5.62 -13.58 -8.31
CA LEU A 131 -5.10 -14.84 -8.86
C LEU A 131 -4.61 -14.71 -10.30
N VAL A 132 -5.34 -13.96 -11.14
CA VAL A 132 -4.93 -13.66 -12.52
C VAL A 132 -3.59 -12.92 -12.52
N LEU A 133 -3.47 -11.87 -11.71
CA LEU A 133 -2.23 -11.10 -11.63
C LEU A 133 -1.08 -11.93 -11.04
N ARG A 134 -1.32 -12.73 -10.00
CA ARG A 134 -0.31 -13.66 -9.48
C ARG A 134 0.18 -14.64 -10.54
N SER A 135 -0.74 -15.22 -11.31
CA SER A 135 -0.40 -16.16 -12.38
C SER A 135 0.48 -15.50 -13.43
N ALA A 136 0.18 -14.25 -13.79
CA ALA A 136 1.00 -13.47 -14.72
C ALA A 136 2.43 -13.20 -14.17
N LEU A 137 2.56 -12.98 -12.85
CA LEU A 137 3.86 -12.83 -12.18
C LEU A 137 4.66 -14.14 -12.11
N GLN A 138 3.98 -15.28 -12.04
CA GLN A 138 4.63 -16.59 -11.97
C GLN A 138 5.25 -17.03 -13.31
N LEU A 139 4.84 -16.46 -14.44
CA LEU A 139 5.45 -16.73 -15.75
C LEU A 139 6.97 -16.42 -15.76
N PRO A 140 7.44 -15.25 -15.27
CA PRO A 140 8.87 -14.98 -15.06
C PRO A 140 9.42 -15.52 -13.72
N ALA A 141 8.75 -16.49 -13.09
CA ALA A 141 9.13 -17.05 -11.79
C ALA A 141 9.22 -16.01 -10.65
N LEU A 142 8.33 -15.01 -10.66
CA LEU A 142 8.13 -14.09 -9.54
C LEU A 142 6.85 -14.46 -8.78
N ASP A 143 6.79 -14.05 -7.53
CA ASP A 143 5.57 -14.08 -6.72
C ASP A 143 5.39 -12.73 -5.99
N ALA A 144 4.21 -12.57 -5.39
CA ALA A 144 3.84 -11.38 -4.66
C ALA A 144 3.28 -11.72 -3.28
N ILE A 145 3.37 -10.73 -2.39
CA ILE A 145 2.70 -10.70 -1.10
C ILE A 145 1.36 -10.02 -1.31
N PRO A 146 0.23 -10.68 -1.07
CA PRO A 146 -1.08 -10.08 -1.24
C PRO A 146 -1.54 -9.37 0.05
N LEU A 147 -2.19 -8.23 -0.15
CA LEU A 147 -2.72 -7.39 0.92
C LEU A 147 -4.18 -7.07 0.63
N PHE A 148 -5.02 -7.19 1.65
CA PHE A 148 -6.38 -6.68 1.66
C PHE A 148 -6.42 -5.31 2.33
N GLU A 149 -7.08 -4.33 1.71
CA GLU A 149 -7.06 -2.92 2.11
C GLU A 149 -8.47 -2.37 2.38
N GLY A 150 -9.32 -3.14 3.04
CA GLY A 150 -10.72 -2.74 3.30
C GLY A 150 -11.60 -3.04 2.09
N SER A 151 -11.70 -2.09 1.16
CA SER A 151 -12.38 -2.29 -0.12
C SER A 151 -11.43 -2.65 -1.26
N ASP A 152 -10.19 -2.15 -1.22
CA ASP A 152 -9.16 -2.35 -2.23
C ASP A 152 -8.28 -3.57 -1.90
N ALA A 153 -7.37 -3.93 -2.81
CA ALA A 153 -6.30 -4.87 -2.55
C ALA A 153 -4.99 -4.40 -3.20
N ALA A 154 -3.87 -4.97 -2.78
CA ALA A 154 -2.57 -4.73 -3.38
C ALA A 154 -1.72 -5.99 -3.45
N LEU A 155 -0.81 -6.02 -4.42
CA LEU A 155 0.27 -7.01 -4.52
C LEU A 155 1.60 -6.29 -4.34
N PHE A 156 2.41 -6.76 -3.39
CA PHE A 156 3.78 -6.29 -3.16
C PHE A 156 4.77 -7.33 -3.67
N ILE A 157 5.66 -6.94 -4.57
CA ILE A 157 6.62 -7.80 -5.26
C ILE A 157 8.02 -7.39 -4.78
N PRO A 158 8.65 -8.15 -3.85
CA PRO A 158 9.97 -7.81 -3.34
C PRO A 158 11.08 -8.09 -4.38
N PHE A 159 12.11 -7.26 -4.37
CA PHE A 159 13.32 -7.45 -5.18
C PHE A 159 14.59 -7.26 -4.34
N ALA A 160 15.43 -8.29 -4.30
CA ALA A 160 16.69 -8.28 -3.56
C ALA A 160 17.82 -7.55 -4.30
N ASP A 161 17.68 -7.30 -5.61
CA ASP A 161 18.69 -6.70 -6.47
C ASP A 161 18.43 -5.22 -6.79
N ALA A 162 17.48 -4.59 -6.09
CA ALA A 162 17.19 -3.15 -6.15
C ALA A 162 17.16 -2.60 -7.60
N PRO A 163 16.25 -3.11 -8.46
CA PRO A 163 16.13 -2.63 -9.83
C PRO A 163 15.66 -1.17 -9.90
N SER A 164 15.95 -0.50 -11.01
CA SER A 164 15.49 0.87 -11.23
C SER A 164 13.95 0.94 -11.37
N TYR A 165 13.37 2.05 -10.90
CA TYR A 165 11.93 2.31 -11.07
C TYR A 165 11.47 2.22 -12.53
N GLU A 166 12.26 2.75 -13.47
CA GLU A 166 11.91 2.74 -14.89
C GLU A 166 11.77 1.33 -15.46
N ALA A 167 12.73 0.44 -15.16
CA ALA A 167 12.74 -0.92 -15.65
C ALA A 167 11.55 -1.72 -15.10
N VAL A 168 11.32 -1.61 -13.79
CA VAL A 168 10.19 -2.26 -13.10
C VAL A 168 8.86 -1.78 -13.64
N ARG A 169 8.67 -0.46 -13.78
CA ARG A 169 7.42 0.10 -14.33
C ARG A 169 7.15 -0.35 -15.74
N THR A 170 8.18 -0.33 -16.59
CA THR A 170 8.06 -0.75 -18.00
C THR A 170 7.61 -2.20 -18.08
N TRP A 171 8.21 -3.07 -17.27
CA TRP A 171 7.82 -4.47 -17.19
C TRP A 171 6.39 -4.65 -16.66
N LEU A 172 6.03 -3.98 -15.55
CA LEU A 172 4.68 -4.05 -14.98
C LEU A 172 3.60 -3.59 -15.97
N HIS A 173 3.88 -2.57 -16.79
CA HIS A 173 2.96 -2.13 -17.84
C HIS A 173 2.72 -3.23 -18.89
N LYS A 174 3.75 -4.01 -19.26
CA LYS A 174 3.59 -5.16 -20.16
C LYS A 174 2.74 -6.26 -19.51
N VAL A 175 3.03 -6.61 -18.26
CA VAL A 175 2.25 -7.61 -17.50
C VAL A 175 0.78 -7.22 -17.45
N LEU A 176 0.48 -5.97 -17.10
CA LEU A 176 -0.89 -5.47 -17.06
C LEU A 176 -1.53 -5.44 -18.46
N ALA A 177 -0.82 -5.02 -19.50
CA ALA A 177 -1.37 -4.98 -20.85
C ALA A 177 -1.84 -6.37 -21.32
N THR A 178 -1.05 -7.41 -21.04
CA THR A 178 -1.45 -8.80 -21.34
C THR A 178 -2.66 -9.21 -20.50
N ALA A 179 -2.62 -9.03 -19.18
CA ALA A 179 -3.73 -9.41 -18.29
C ALA A 179 -5.05 -8.71 -18.64
N LEU A 180 -5.00 -7.42 -19.00
CA LEU A 180 -6.17 -6.65 -19.44
C LEU A 180 -6.73 -7.13 -20.78
N THR A 181 -5.88 -7.61 -21.67
CA THR A 181 -6.28 -8.16 -22.97
C THR A 181 -6.92 -9.54 -22.82
N GLU A 182 -6.39 -10.35 -21.92
CA GLU A 182 -6.87 -11.71 -21.67
C GLU A 182 -8.12 -11.75 -20.78
N HIS A 183 -8.29 -10.77 -19.88
CA HIS A 183 -9.40 -10.70 -18.92
C HIS A 183 -10.16 -9.35 -18.95
N PRO A 184 -10.67 -8.89 -20.11
CA PRO A 184 -11.27 -7.55 -20.26
C PRO A 184 -12.61 -7.37 -19.52
N GLU A 185 -13.31 -8.47 -19.24
CA GLU A 185 -14.55 -8.51 -18.47
C GLU A 185 -14.30 -8.46 -16.94
N LEU A 186 -13.06 -8.68 -16.50
CA LEU A 186 -12.68 -8.69 -15.09
C LEU A 186 -11.83 -7.46 -14.73
N LEU A 187 -10.89 -7.07 -15.60
CA LEU A 187 -9.87 -6.07 -15.33
C LEU A 187 -10.05 -4.81 -16.20
N VAL A 188 -9.64 -3.66 -15.66
CA VAL A 188 -9.58 -2.39 -16.41
C VAL A 188 -8.41 -1.52 -15.91
N ALA A 189 -7.65 -0.86 -16.80
CA ALA A 189 -6.52 -0.01 -16.35
C ALA A 189 -6.96 1.36 -15.81
N ARG A 190 -7.95 1.95 -16.47
CA ARG A 190 -8.52 3.25 -16.11
C ARG A 190 -9.96 3.26 -16.61
N ALA A 191 -10.89 3.07 -15.70
CA ALA A 191 -12.30 3.07 -16.03
C ALA A 191 -12.77 4.48 -16.39
N LYS A 192 -13.46 4.59 -17.52
CA LYS A 192 -14.15 5.81 -17.90
C LYS A 192 -15.24 6.12 -16.87
N PRO A 193 -15.64 7.39 -16.68
CA PRO A 193 -16.63 7.76 -15.67
C PRO A 193 -17.94 6.97 -15.72
N HIS A 194 -18.39 6.56 -16.93
CA HIS A 194 -19.58 5.71 -17.06
C HIS A 194 -19.33 4.28 -16.57
N GLU A 195 -18.18 3.68 -16.91
CA GLU A 195 -17.81 2.31 -16.53
C GLU A 195 -17.68 2.16 -15.01
N GLN A 196 -17.23 3.20 -14.31
CA GLN A 196 -17.17 3.24 -12.85
C GLN A 196 -18.54 3.03 -12.18
N ARG A 197 -19.64 3.16 -12.93
CA ARG A 197 -21.01 3.02 -12.45
C ARG A 197 -21.77 1.83 -13.03
N THR A 198 -21.31 1.27 -14.16
CA THR A 198 -22.12 0.33 -14.95
C THR A 198 -21.46 -1.00 -15.26
N ALA A 199 -20.15 -1.13 -15.10
CA ALA A 199 -19.41 -2.33 -15.49
C ALA A 199 -18.59 -2.88 -14.30
N PRO A 200 -19.12 -3.84 -13.53
CA PRO A 200 -18.45 -4.41 -12.36
C PRO A 200 -17.12 -5.08 -12.77
N ARG A 201 -16.01 -4.40 -12.50
CA ARG A 201 -14.64 -4.84 -12.80
C ARG A 201 -13.68 -4.42 -11.69
N VAL A 202 -12.43 -4.87 -11.78
CA VAL A 202 -11.34 -4.46 -10.90
C VAL A 202 -10.41 -3.54 -11.69
N GLU A 203 -10.34 -2.28 -11.27
CA GLU A 203 -9.37 -1.34 -11.80
C GLU A 203 -7.96 -1.69 -11.28
N VAL A 204 -6.99 -1.77 -12.18
CA VAL A 204 -5.60 -2.16 -11.87
C VAL A 204 -4.61 -1.09 -12.30
N THR A 205 -3.72 -0.70 -11.39
CA THR A 205 -2.70 0.33 -11.66
C THR A 205 -1.36 0.01 -11.01
N VAL A 206 -0.29 0.51 -11.65
CA VAL A 206 1.11 0.41 -11.21
C VAL A 206 1.74 1.80 -11.07
N SER A 207 0.93 2.85 -11.02
CA SER A 207 1.38 4.24 -10.95
C SER A 207 2.19 4.58 -9.71
N SER A 208 2.02 3.82 -8.63
CA SER A 208 2.75 4.02 -7.38
C SER A 208 4.25 3.63 -7.48
N ASN A 209 4.70 2.97 -8.54
CA ASN A 209 6.09 2.53 -8.67
C ASN A 209 7.04 3.63 -9.15
N ALA A 210 7.02 4.81 -8.54
CA ALA A 210 7.95 5.90 -8.85
C ALA A 210 8.21 6.77 -7.61
N PRO A 211 9.35 7.47 -7.53
CA PRO A 211 9.61 8.41 -6.44
C PRO A 211 8.47 9.44 -6.29
N GLY A 212 7.96 9.59 -5.06
CA GLY A 212 6.83 10.47 -4.73
C GLY A 212 5.44 9.90 -5.03
N GLN A 213 5.33 8.75 -5.71
CA GLN A 213 4.04 8.10 -6.00
C GLN A 213 3.75 7.01 -4.97
N HIS A 214 2.90 7.25 -4.00
CA HIS A 214 2.77 6.38 -2.82
C HIS A 214 1.56 5.45 -2.87
N SER A 215 1.59 4.39 -2.07
CA SER A 215 0.44 3.56 -1.70
C SER A 215 0.50 3.23 -0.20
N ARG A 216 -0.58 2.72 0.37
CA ARG A 216 -0.60 2.33 1.79
C ARG A 216 0.45 1.25 2.07
N LEU A 217 1.03 1.29 3.28
CA LEU A 217 1.91 0.24 3.78
C LEU A 217 1.11 -0.88 4.46
N PRO A 218 1.64 -2.12 4.51
CA PRO A 218 1.20 -3.15 5.45
C PRO A 218 0.94 -2.59 6.85
N TYR A 219 -0.15 -3.05 7.48
CA TYR A 219 -0.59 -2.66 8.82
C TYR A 219 -1.09 -1.22 8.96
N SER A 220 -1.00 -0.38 7.93
CA SER A 220 -1.66 0.92 7.90
C SER A 220 -3.17 0.77 8.04
N LEU A 221 -3.84 1.76 8.62
CA LEU A 221 -5.30 1.86 8.54
C LEU A 221 -5.73 2.53 7.23
N THR A 222 -6.93 2.21 6.78
CA THR A 222 -7.66 2.99 5.77
C THR A 222 -8.65 3.91 6.48
N GLY A 223 -8.97 5.06 5.88
CA GLY A 223 -10.04 5.90 6.39
C GLY A 223 -11.43 5.49 5.91
N GLU A 224 -11.65 4.22 5.61
CA GLU A 224 -12.99 3.69 5.41
C GLU A 224 -13.72 3.53 6.76
N PRO A 225 -15.07 3.48 6.77
CA PRO A 225 -15.82 3.21 7.99
C PRO A 225 -15.34 1.93 8.68
N GLY A 226 -15.11 2.01 9.99
CA GLY A 226 -14.58 0.90 10.78
C GLY A 226 -13.06 0.80 10.82
N LEU A 227 -12.32 1.69 10.12
CA LEU A 227 -10.85 1.69 10.07
C LEU A 227 -10.24 0.31 9.73
N PRO A 228 -10.56 -0.28 8.56
CA PRO A 228 -9.89 -1.48 8.09
C PRO A 228 -8.37 -1.35 8.11
N MET A 229 -7.70 -2.40 8.55
CA MET A 229 -6.25 -2.53 8.48
C MET A 229 -5.86 -3.11 7.12
N VAL A 230 -4.83 -2.52 6.51
CA VAL A 230 -4.11 -3.10 5.38
C VAL A 230 -3.45 -4.38 5.84
N THR A 231 -4.07 -5.51 5.50
CA THR A 231 -3.77 -6.80 6.08
C THR A 231 -3.04 -7.69 5.08
N PRO A 232 -1.75 -7.99 5.31
CA PRO A 232 -1.04 -9.03 4.60
C PRO A 232 -1.70 -10.39 4.84
N PHE A 233 -1.70 -11.25 3.83
CA PHE A 233 -2.18 -12.62 3.98
C PHE A 233 -1.39 -13.62 3.15
N ASP A 234 -1.39 -14.88 3.56
CA ASP A 234 -0.85 -15.97 2.77
C ASP A 234 -1.87 -16.38 1.71
N TRP A 235 -1.43 -16.71 0.51
CA TRP A 235 -2.32 -17.12 -0.59
C TRP A 235 -3.27 -18.27 -0.24
N ALA A 236 -2.90 -19.14 0.71
CA ALA A 236 -3.79 -20.19 1.22
C ALA A 236 -5.04 -19.65 1.93
N GLU A 237 -5.01 -18.41 2.42
CA GLU A 237 -6.11 -17.74 3.13
C GLU A 237 -7.08 -17.03 2.16
N LEU A 238 -6.75 -16.89 0.87
CA LEU A 238 -7.48 -16.04 -0.06
C LEU A 238 -8.98 -16.37 -0.13
N GLU A 239 -9.34 -17.65 -0.14
CA GLU A 239 -10.73 -18.11 -0.25
C GLU A 239 -11.55 -17.87 1.03
N THR A 240 -10.90 -17.89 2.19
CA THR A 240 -11.58 -17.83 3.49
C THR A 240 -11.55 -16.43 4.10
N LEU A 241 -10.49 -15.67 3.86
CA LEU A 241 -10.29 -14.35 4.46
C LEU A 241 -11.20 -13.31 3.81
N ARG A 242 -11.92 -12.52 4.62
CA ARG A 242 -12.73 -11.42 4.11
C ARG A 242 -11.92 -10.12 4.03
N ASN A 243 -12.07 -9.38 2.93
CA ASN A 243 -11.46 -8.06 2.82
C ASN A 243 -12.14 -7.11 3.83
N GLY A 244 -11.34 -6.35 4.57
CA GLY A 244 -11.82 -5.51 5.68
C GLY A 244 -12.20 -6.25 6.97
N GLU A 245 -11.88 -7.55 7.09
CA GLU A 245 -12.15 -8.33 8.31
C GLU A 245 -11.40 -7.82 9.54
N PHE A 246 -10.15 -7.42 9.33
CA PHE A 246 -9.31 -6.84 10.38
C PHE A 246 -9.33 -5.32 10.30
N THR A 247 -9.53 -4.71 11.45
CA THR A 247 -9.72 -3.28 11.68
C THR A 247 -8.90 -2.84 12.87
N ALA A 248 -8.85 -1.53 13.15
CA ALA A 248 -8.22 -1.01 14.36
C ALA A 248 -8.73 -1.69 15.66
N ALA A 249 -9.99 -2.14 15.67
CA ALA A 249 -10.65 -2.74 16.84
C ALA A 249 -10.24 -4.20 17.12
N ASN A 250 -9.89 -4.97 16.08
CA ASN A 250 -9.60 -6.41 16.19
C ASN A 250 -8.27 -6.80 15.52
N ALA A 251 -7.38 -5.85 15.25
CA ALA A 251 -6.07 -6.11 14.65
C ALA A 251 -5.23 -7.13 15.47
N ASP A 252 -5.41 -7.19 16.80
CA ASP A 252 -4.68 -8.12 17.68
C ASP A 252 -4.88 -9.58 17.29
N ASP A 253 -6.07 -9.95 16.81
CA ASP A 253 -6.37 -11.33 16.39
C ASP A 253 -5.46 -11.74 15.23
N ARG A 254 -5.16 -10.80 14.32
CA ARG A 254 -4.20 -11.03 13.24
C ARG A 254 -2.76 -10.96 13.72
N LEU A 255 -2.42 -9.96 14.53
CA LEU A 255 -1.06 -9.72 15.02
C LEU A 255 -0.57 -10.80 15.99
N ALA A 256 -1.47 -11.57 16.61
CA ALA A 256 -1.13 -12.74 17.40
C ALA A 256 -0.36 -13.82 16.60
N GLN A 257 -0.44 -13.78 15.27
CA GLN A 257 0.31 -14.66 14.36
C GLN A 257 1.74 -14.14 14.06
N GLY A 258 2.10 -12.98 14.63
CA GLY A 258 3.37 -12.30 14.39
C GLY A 258 3.35 -11.37 13.17
N ASP A 259 4.54 -10.98 12.73
CA ASP A 259 4.73 -10.15 11.54
C ASP A 259 4.65 -11.01 10.27
N LEU A 260 3.42 -11.19 9.77
CA LEU A 260 3.19 -11.95 8.56
C LEU A 260 3.82 -11.30 7.32
N PHE A 261 3.86 -9.97 7.23
CA PHE A 261 4.49 -9.30 6.08
C PHE A 261 5.99 -9.60 6.02
N ALA A 262 6.68 -9.50 7.15
CA ALA A 262 8.09 -9.87 7.25
C ALA A 262 8.30 -11.36 6.94
N SER A 263 7.42 -12.23 7.45
CA SER A 263 7.48 -13.67 7.20
C SER A 263 7.32 -14.01 5.71
N LEU A 264 6.37 -13.38 5.01
CA LEU A 264 6.15 -13.56 3.58
C LEU A 264 7.29 -12.94 2.75
N THR A 265 7.81 -11.79 3.16
CA THR A 265 9.00 -11.17 2.54
C THR A 265 10.22 -12.10 2.65
N ALA A 266 10.42 -12.74 3.82
CA ALA A 266 11.51 -13.68 4.02
C ALA A 266 11.42 -14.91 3.11
N LYS A 267 10.20 -15.43 2.85
CA LYS A 267 9.98 -16.51 1.86
C LYS A 267 10.42 -16.11 0.45
N LEU A 268 10.38 -14.82 0.12
CA LEU A 268 10.74 -14.25 -1.19
C LEU A 268 12.09 -13.51 -1.19
N ALA A 269 12.91 -13.66 -0.15
CA ALA A 269 14.14 -12.87 0.01
C ALA A 269 15.18 -13.08 -1.11
N GLY A 270 15.11 -14.19 -1.86
CA GLY A 270 15.97 -14.47 -3.00
C GLY A 270 15.44 -13.97 -4.34
N GLN A 271 14.23 -13.39 -4.38
CA GLN A 271 13.58 -12.92 -5.61
C GLN A 271 14.35 -11.73 -6.21
N ARG A 272 14.65 -11.80 -7.51
CA ARG A 272 15.46 -10.81 -8.23
C ARG A 272 14.79 -10.40 -9.54
N PHE A 273 14.89 -9.13 -9.88
CA PHE A 273 14.36 -8.60 -11.14
C PHE A 273 15.24 -8.94 -12.34
N ALA A 274 16.56 -9.08 -12.16
CA ALA A 274 17.49 -9.40 -13.25
C ALA A 274 17.18 -10.71 -14.01
N GLY A 275 16.38 -11.61 -13.43
CA GLY A 275 15.94 -12.85 -14.07
C GLY A 275 14.69 -12.71 -14.96
N VAL A 276 14.04 -11.54 -14.93
CA VAL A 276 12.81 -11.28 -15.68
C VAL A 276 13.15 -11.11 -17.16
N LYS A 277 12.81 -12.11 -17.97
CA LYS A 277 12.90 -11.98 -19.43
C LYS A 277 11.83 -11.00 -19.92
N ALA A 278 12.25 -10.12 -20.82
CA ALA A 278 11.47 -8.97 -21.33
C ALA A 278 10.28 -9.35 -22.21
#